data_AF-A0A1F5ATV8-F1
#
_entry.id   AF-A0A1F5ATV8-F1
#
_cell.length_a   1.000
_cell.length_b   1.000
_cell.length_c   1.000
_cell.angle_alpha   90.00
_cell.angle_beta   90.00
_cell.angle_gamma   90.00
#
_symmetry.space_group_name_H-M   'P 1'
#
loop_
_entity.id
_entity.type
_entity.pdbx_description
1 polymer ?
#
loop_
_entity_poly.entity_id
_entity_poly.type
_entity_poly.pdbx_seq_one_letter_code
_entity_poly.pdbx_strand_id
1 'polypeptide(L)' 'MNGGNVHIIRPYYAHSVFFNSRKINGYPIVSKLQLYLDLYNYQPRGREHAKRLKGITAEQGEFLA' A
#
# COMPACT_ATOMS: atom_id res chain seq x y z
N MET A 1 4.29 28.40 24.13
CA MET A 1 3.48 27.74 23.08
C MET A 1 4.45 27.31 21.99
N ASN A 2 4.93 26.06 22.05
CA ASN A 2 5.91 25.58 21.07
C ASN A 2 5.15 25.17 19.80
N GLY A 3 5.29 25.96 18.74
CA GLY A 3 4.76 25.65 17.42
C GLY A 3 5.43 24.37 16.89
N GLY A 4 4.65 23.32 16.74
CA GLY A 4 5.10 22.10 16.08
C GLY A 4 5.30 22.38 14.60
N ASN A 5 6.50 22.15 14.07
CA ASN A 5 6.76 22.24 12.64
C ASN A 5 5.91 21.19 11.91
N VAL A 6 4.90 21.65 11.17
CA VAL A 6 4.13 20.80 10.26
C VAL A 6 4.90 20.70 8.95
N HIS A 7 5.48 19.54 8.69
CA HIS A 7 6.13 19.25 7.42
C HIS A 7 5.13 18.57 6.48
N ILE A 8 4.65 19.30 5.47
CA ILE A 8 3.82 18.74 4.40
C ILE A 8 4.75 18.24 3.31
N ILE A 9 4.84 16.91 3.16
CA ILE A 9 5.66 16.27 2.13
C ILE A 9 4.77 15.95 0.94
N ARG A 10 5.16 16.41 -0.24
CA ARG A 10 4.48 16.00 -1.48
C ARG A 10 4.88 14.56 -1.79
N PRO A 11 3.94 13.60 -1.86
CA PRO A 11 4.27 12.24 -2.21
C PRO A 11 4.88 12.21 -3.62
N TYR A 12 5.98 11.47 -3.77
CA TYR A 12 6.65 11.28 -5.06
C TYR A 12 5.76 10.59 -6.11
N TYR A 13 4.72 9.89 -5.66
CA TYR A 13 3.76 9.22 -6.53
C TYR A 13 2.63 10.18 -6.93
N ALA A 14 2.39 10.31 -8.24
CA ALA A 14 1.32 11.15 -8.80
C ALA A 14 -0.08 10.75 -8.29
N HIS A 15 -0.22 9.50 -7.83
CA HIS A 15 -1.41 9.00 -7.21
C HIS A 15 -1.16 8.73 -5.72
N SER A 16 -2.10 9.21 -4.89
CA SER A 16 -2.04 9.08 -3.43
C SER A 16 -2.19 7.61 -2.98
N VAL A 17 -2.08 7.37 -1.68
CA VAL A 17 -2.18 6.05 -1.00
C VAL A 17 -3.44 5.23 -1.34
N PHE A 18 -4.46 5.87 -1.92
CA PHE A 18 -5.70 5.21 -2.35
C PHE A 18 -5.77 4.93 -3.85
N PHE A 19 -4.64 5.02 -4.57
CA PHE A 19 -4.59 4.72 -5.98
C PHE A 19 -5.07 3.29 -6.26
N ASN A 20 -6.05 3.18 -7.17
CA ASN A 20 -6.69 1.92 -7.54
C ASN A 20 -7.31 1.17 -6.35
N SER A 21 -7.71 1.89 -5.28
CA SER A 21 -8.51 1.30 -4.20
C SER A 21 -9.88 0.88 -4.74
N ARG A 22 -10.33 -0.32 -4.38
CA ARG A 22 -11.59 -0.90 -4.85
C ARG A 22 -12.55 -1.00 -3.67
N LYS A 23 -13.84 -0.79 -3.91
CA LYS A 23 -14.88 -1.10 -2.92
C LYS A 23 -15.40 -2.51 -3.18
N ILE A 24 -15.12 -3.44 -2.28
CA ILE A 24 -15.69 -4.80 -2.32
C ILE A 24 -16.68 -4.90 -1.16
N ASN A 25 -17.94 -5.22 -1.45
CA ASN A 25 -19.02 -5.30 -0.47
C ASN A 25 -19.17 -4.06 0.43
N GLY A 26 -18.92 -2.87 -0.14
CA GLY A 26 -18.99 -1.59 0.59
C GLY A 26 -17.75 -1.23 1.41
N TYR A 27 -16.79 -2.14 1.57
CA TYR A 27 -15.55 -1.89 2.28
C TYR A 27 -14.46 -1.33 1.35
N PRO A 28 -13.76 -0.26 1.73
CA PRO A 28 -12.62 0.23 0.96
C PRO A 28 -11.45 -0.73 1.12
N ILE A 29 -11.05 -1.36 0.01
CA ILE A 29 -9.89 -2.26 -0.06
C ILE A 29 -8.78 -1.53 -0.80
N VAL A 30 -7.62 -1.46 -0.14
CA VAL A 30 -6.40 -0.86 -0.70
C VAL A 30 -5.90 -1.68 -1.89
N SER A 31 -5.20 -1.04 -2.82
CA SER A 31 -4.62 -1.74 -3.95
C SER A 31 -3.56 -2.76 -3.51
N LYS A 32 -3.30 -3.77 -4.33
CA LYS A 32 -2.28 -4.79 -4.04
C LYS A 32 -0.88 -4.18 -3.80
N LEU A 33 -0.58 -3.06 -4.46
CA LEU A 33 0.66 -2.30 -4.24
C LEU A 33 0.70 -1.65 -2.85
N GLN A 34 -0.36 -0.97 -2.43
CA GLN A 34 -0.44 -0.35 -1.11
C GLN A 34 -0.35 -1.43 -0.01
N LEU A 35 -1.09 -2.53 -0.17
CA LEU A 35 -1.02 -3.66 0.75
C LEU A 35 0.39 -4.26 0.82
N TYR A 36 1.10 -4.37 -0.31
CA TYR A 36 2.49 -4.82 -0.33
C TYR A 36 3.41 -3.88 0.46
N LEU A 37 3.28 -2.56 0.26
CA LEU A 37 4.09 -1.56 0.97
C LEU A 37 3.80 -1.53 2.47
N ASP A 38 2.53 -1.64 2.84
CA ASP A 38 2.10 -1.69 4.25
C ASP A 38 2.69 -2.93 4.94
N LEU A 39 2.57 -4.09 4.30
CA LEU A 39 3.14 -5.34 4.82
C LEU A 39 4.67 -5.30 4.84
N TYR A 40 5.33 -4.73 3.84
CA TYR A 40 6.79 -4.69 3.77
C TYR A 40 7.42 -3.96 4.97
N ASN A 41 6.77 -2.88 5.42
CA ASN A 41 7.22 -2.08 6.56
C ASN A 41 6.70 -2.61 7.91
N TYR A 42 5.74 -3.55 7.89
CA TYR A 42 5.17 -4.14 9.11
C TYR A 42 6.08 -5.22 9.69
N GLN A 43 6.66 -4.97 10.87
CA GLN A 43 7.51 -5.94 11.58
C GLN A 43 6.68 -6.81 12.54
N PRO A 44 7.13 -8.03 12.88
CA PRO A 44 8.37 -8.71 12.45
C PRO A 44 8.21 -9.58 11.19
N ARG A 45 6.99 -9.96 10.78
CA ARG A 45 6.72 -10.92 9.69
C ARG A 45 6.12 -10.32 8.41
N GLY A 46 5.85 -9.02 8.37
CA GLY A 46 5.17 -8.42 7.21
C GLY A 46 5.95 -8.55 5.90
N ARG A 47 7.29 -8.63 5.95
CA ARG A 47 8.11 -8.94 4.77
C ARG A 47 7.82 -10.31 4.15
N GLU A 48 7.49 -11.31 4.95
CA GLU A 48 7.14 -12.64 4.46
C GLU A 48 5.76 -12.60 3.77
N HIS A 49 4.79 -11.94 4.39
CA HIS A 49 3.47 -11.73 3.83
C HIS A 49 3.52 -10.89 2.54
N ALA A 50 4.36 -9.86 2.47
CA ALA A 50 4.59 -9.06 1.29
C ALA A 50 5.16 -9.90 0.12
N LYS A 51 6.13 -10.77 0.40
CA LYS A 51 6.68 -11.71 -0.60
C LYS A 51 5.62 -12.69 -1.11
N ARG A 52 4.80 -13.24 -0.22
CA ARG A 52 3.70 -14.15 -0.59
C ARG A 52 2.65 -13.44 -1.45
N LEU A 53 2.29 -12.21 -1.09
CA LEU A 53 1.36 -11.38 -1.88
C LEU A 53 1.91 -11.12 -3.29
N LYS A 54 3.21 -10.82 -3.41
CA LYS A 54 3.87 -10.66 -4.70
C LYS A 54 3.80 -11.93 -5.55
N GLY A 55 4.04 -13.10 -4.96
CA GLY A 55 3.93 -14.40 -5.65
C GLY A 55 2.53 -14.64 -6.21
N ILE A 56 1.50 -14.54 -5.35
CA ILE A 56 0.09 -14.71 -5.74
C ILE A 56 -0.29 -13.72 -6.87
N THR A 57 0.17 -12.47 -6.77
CA THR A 57 -0.20 -11.45 -7.76
C THR A 57 0.53 -11.63 -9.09
N ALA A 58 1.77 -12.13 -9.07
CA ALA A 58 2.52 -12.46 -10.27
C ALA A 58 1.89 -13.63 -11.03
N GLU A 59 1.37 -14.63 -10.30
CA GLU A 59 0.60 -15.74 -10.88
C GLU A 59 -0.73 -15.28 -11.50
N GLN A 60 -1.33 -14.22 -10.95
CA GLN A 60 -2.60 -13.65 -11.43
C GLN A 60 -2.43 -12.60 -12.55
N GLY A 61 -1.20 -12.20 -12.91
CA GLY A 61 -0.95 -11.19 -13.95
C GLY A 61 -1.42 -9.76 -13.62
N GLU A 62 -1.80 -9.48 -12.37
CA GLU A 62 -2.49 -8.24 -11.99
C GLU A 62 -1.60 -7.22 -11.24
N PHE A 63 -0.28 -7.43 -11.16
CA PHE A 63 0.55 -6.59 -10.27
C PHE A 63 0.69 -5.14 -10.76
N LEU A 64 0.54 -4.90 -12.07
CA LEU A 64 0.75 -3.59 -12.72
C LEU A 64 -0.36 -3.21 -13.72
N ALA A 65 -1.50 -3.90 -13.71
CA ALA A 65 -2.64 -3.62 -14.59
C ALA A 65 -3.68 -2.69 -13.93
#